data_AF-A0A7G5Z9D7-F1
#
_entry.id   AF-A0A7G5Z9D7-F1
#
_cell.length_a   1.000
_cell.length_b   1.000
_cell.length_c   1.000
_cell.angle_alpha   90.00
_cell.angle_beta   90.00
_cell.angle_gamma   90.00
#
_symmetry.space_group_name_H-M   'P 1'
#
loop_
_entity.id
_entity.type
_entity.pdbx_description
1 polymer ?
#
loop_
_entity_poly.entity_id
_entity_poly.type
_entity_poly.pdbx_seq_one_letter_code
_entity_poly.pdbx_strand_id
1 'polypeptide(L)'
;MGHSIRRITVVAALLGLAACAGPRPQPLAVLQYQHVANAHEIRFTNPIPLSAALYRVGHLSPVDAHGFWAIFVLCNVDVTEHARRGFHYNVNNFRVSYEGREYGGLPPYTLRYQGQAELNTRGDATPLLDAIAAEIQEGPPEQIFQSGFYPDLNYRFAVFVPKTPANYAGEQLTLTYKGQPAILVGNGKAPSDLPAVGGTAAGMAAACVPPQP
;
A
#
# COMPACT_ATOMS: atom_id res chain seq x y z
N MET A 1 60.64 -22.92 -37.84
CA MET A 1 59.23 -22.78 -38.27
C MET A 1 58.57 -24.14 -38.08
N GLY A 2 57.88 -24.52 -37.00
CA GLY A 2 57.20 -23.76 -35.97
C GLY A 2 55.69 -23.95 -36.09
N HIS A 3 55.14 -25.16 -36.00
CA HIS A 3 53.69 -25.41 -35.94
C HIS A 3 53.36 -26.45 -34.85
N SER A 4 52.90 -25.94 -33.70
CA SER A 4 52.26 -26.70 -32.62
C SER A 4 50.77 -26.85 -32.94
N ILE A 5 50.24 -28.07 -32.94
CA ILE A 5 48.81 -28.33 -33.16
C ILE A 5 48.17 -28.89 -31.89
N ARG A 6 47.31 -28.05 -31.32
CA ARG A 6 46.07 -28.28 -30.55
C ARG A 6 46.09 -29.28 -29.39
N ARG A 7 46.11 -28.71 -28.19
CA ARG A 7 45.49 -29.27 -26.98
C ARG A 7 43.97 -29.40 -27.19
N ILE A 8 43.45 -30.60 -26.96
CA ILE A 8 42.03 -30.88 -26.81
C ILE A 8 41.64 -30.42 -25.40
N THR A 9 40.84 -29.37 -25.29
CA THR A 9 40.24 -28.97 -24.02
C THR A 9 38.83 -29.54 -23.96
N VAL A 10 38.64 -30.49 -23.04
CA VAL A 10 37.36 -31.11 -22.72
C VAL A 10 36.42 -30.05 -22.15
N VAL A 11 35.29 -29.85 -22.81
CA VAL A 11 34.12 -29.10 -22.32
C VAL A 11 33.25 -30.05 -21.49
N ALA A 12 33.00 -29.70 -20.23
CA ALA A 12 31.90 -30.14 -19.34
C ALA A 12 32.41 -29.96 -17.89
N ALA A 13 31.69 -29.44 -16.91
CA ALA A 13 30.28 -29.18 -16.74
C ALA A 13 30.19 -28.11 -15.63
N LEU A 14 29.34 -27.10 -15.79
CA LEU A 14 28.85 -26.24 -14.70
C LEU A 14 27.58 -25.51 -15.20
N LEU A 15 26.56 -26.29 -15.59
CA LEU A 15 25.20 -25.81 -15.83
C LEU A 15 24.29 -26.67 -14.96
N GLY A 16 24.09 -26.23 -13.73
CA GLY A 16 23.34 -27.01 -12.73
C GLY A 16 22.83 -26.21 -11.55
N LEU A 17 22.47 -24.93 -11.75
CA LEU A 17 21.77 -24.13 -10.73
C LEU A 17 20.80 -23.15 -11.40
N ALA A 18 19.85 -23.66 -12.17
CA ALA A 18 18.73 -22.85 -12.66
C ALA A 18 17.50 -23.75 -12.86
N ALA A 19 16.75 -24.03 -11.79
CA ALA A 19 15.31 -24.30 -11.82
C ALA A 19 14.79 -24.80 -10.46
N CYS A 20 14.72 -23.91 -9.48
CA CYS A 20 13.76 -24.05 -8.37
C CYS A 20 12.90 -22.78 -8.26
N ALA A 21 12.46 -22.25 -9.39
CA ALA A 21 11.32 -21.35 -9.40
C ALA A 21 10.12 -22.21 -9.79
N GLY A 22 9.40 -22.72 -8.80
CA GLY A 22 8.10 -23.35 -9.04
C GLY A 22 7.20 -22.40 -9.85
N PRO A 23 6.21 -22.92 -10.58
CA PRO A 23 5.32 -22.10 -11.39
C PRO A 23 4.73 -20.99 -10.53
N ARG A 24 4.89 -19.74 -10.98
CA ARG A 24 4.31 -18.59 -10.27
C ARG A 24 2.80 -18.79 -10.18
N PRO A 25 2.17 -18.54 -9.01
CA PRO A 25 0.73 -18.62 -8.88
C PRO A 25 0.07 -17.71 -9.93
N GLN A 26 -0.93 -18.22 -10.65
CA GLN A 26 -1.71 -17.39 -11.56
C GLN A 26 -2.49 -16.36 -10.74
N PRO A 27 -2.56 -15.09 -11.19
CA PRO A 27 -3.32 -14.06 -10.50
C PRO A 27 -4.81 -14.40 -10.53
N LEU A 28 -5.47 -14.27 -9.39
CA LEU A 28 -6.92 -14.47 -9.25
C LEU A 28 -7.72 -13.21 -9.59
N ALA A 29 -7.11 -12.04 -9.43
CA ALA A 29 -7.73 -10.75 -9.74
C ALA A 29 -6.72 -9.72 -10.29
N VAL A 30 -7.25 -8.73 -11.01
CA VAL A 30 -6.59 -7.48 -11.34
C VAL A 30 -7.24 -6.36 -10.53
N LEU A 31 -6.44 -5.65 -9.75
CA LEU A 31 -6.85 -4.55 -8.88
C LEU A 31 -6.32 -3.25 -9.48
N GLN A 32 -7.22 -2.40 -9.97
CA GLN A 32 -6.85 -1.09 -10.49
C GLN A 32 -6.98 -0.05 -9.39
N TYR A 33 -5.92 0.75 -9.17
CA TYR A 33 -5.87 1.71 -8.09
C TYR A 33 -5.31 3.06 -8.54
N GLN A 34 -5.50 4.06 -7.69
CA GLN A 34 -4.82 5.35 -7.77
C GLN A 34 -4.19 5.70 -6.42
N HIS A 35 -2.96 6.20 -6.45
CA HIS A 35 -2.36 6.90 -5.30
C HIS A 35 -2.89 8.34 -5.30
N VAL A 36 -3.81 8.67 -4.40
CA VAL A 36 -4.51 9.97 -4.43
C VAL A 36 -3.79 11.05 -3.66
N ALA A 37 -3.16 10.70 -2.52
CA ALA A 37 -2.47 11.68 -1.68
C ALA A 37 -1.39 11.08 -0.80
N ASN A 38 -0.35 11.86 -0.52
CA ASN A 38 0.47 11.72 0.68
C ASN A 38 -0.07 12.71 1.72
N ALA A 39 -0.50 12.24 2.88
CA ALA A 39 -0.96 13.10 3.97
C ALA A 39 0.07 13.11 5.10
N HIS A 40 0.49 14.29 5.55
CA HIS A 40 1.47 14.43 6.64
C HIS A 40 0.83 14.62 8.02
N GLU A 41 -0.47 14.84 8.07
CA GLU A 41 -1.24 14.96 9.31
C GLU A 41 -2.66 14.45 9.08
N ILE A 42 -3.22 13.72 10.05
CA ILE A 42 -4.64 13.39 10.10
C ILE A 42 -5.29 14.24 11.19
N ARG A 43 -6.25 15.07 10.82
CA ARG A 43 -7.07 15.89 11.72
C ARG A 43 -8.41 15.21 11.92
N PHE A 44 -8.73 14.92 13.17
CA PHE A 44 -9.97 14.26 13.50
C PHE A 44 -11.12 15.25 13.62
N THR A 45 -12.19 14.98 12.89
CA THR A 45 -13.50 15.62 13.03
C THR A 45 -14.02 15.42 14.46
N ASN A 46 -13.85 14.21 14.98
CA ASN A 46 -14.22 13.84 16.33
C ASN A 46 -12.96 13.46 17.13
N PRO A 47 -12.49 14.31 18.05
CA PRO A 47 -11.30 14.01 18.84
C PRO A 47 -11.43 12.69 19.62
N ILE A 48 -10.41 11.83 19.51
CA ILE A 48 -10.43 10.45 20.02
C ILE A 48 -9.85 10.34 21.43
N PRO A 49 -10.46 9.54 22.32
CA PRO A 49 -9.87 9.25 23.63
C PRO A 49 -8.80 8.16 23.49
N LEU A 50 -7.57 8.43 23.93
CA LEU A 50 -6.50 7.42 24.00
C LEU A 50 -6.10 7.18 25.46
N SER A 51 -5.71 5.96 25.77
CA SER A 51 -5.41 5.52 27.14
C SER A 51 -4.23 6.26 27.78
N ALA A 52 -3.20 6.60 26.98
CA ALA A 52 -2.05 7.37 27.45
C ALA A 52 -2.26 8.90 27.44
N ALA A 53 -3.35 9.38 26.83
CA ALA A 53 -3.60 10.80 26.68
C ALA A 53 -4.53 11.30 27.80
N LEU A 54 -4.07 12.30 28.57
CA LEU A 54 -4.92 13.00 29.54
C LEU A 54 -6.06 13.81 28.87
N TYR A 55 -6.02 13.95 27.54
CA TYR A 55 -6.94 14.74 26.73
C TYR A 55 -7.31 14.01 25.44
N ARG A 56 -8.42 14.39 24.82
CA ARG A 56 -8.84 13.85 23.52
C ARG A 56 -7.91 14.31 22.41
N VAL A 57 -7.53 13.39 21.55
CA VAL A 57 -6.59 13.58 20.45
C VAL A 57 -7.31 14.14 19.23
N GLY A 58 -6.98 15.38 18.85
CA GLY A 58 -7.59 16.07 17.71
C GLY A 58 -6.82 15.95 16.39
N HIS A 59 -5.55 15.56 16.42
CA HIS A 59 -4.78 15.28 15.21
C HIS A 59 -3.59 14.35 15.48
N LEU A 60 -3.07 13.73 14.44
CA LEU A 60 -1.88 12.88 14.45
C LEU A 60 -0.93 13.32 13.36
N SER A 61 0.36 13.29 13.68
CA SER A 61 1.44 13.41 12.71
C SER A 61 2.43 12.26 12.89
N PRO A 62 3.18 11.88 11.85
CA PRO A 62 4.25 10.91 11.97
C PRO A 62 5.35 11.42 12.91
N VAL A 63 6.08 10.49 13.55
CA VAL A 63 7.23 10.85 14.40
C VAL A 63 8.34 11.50 13.59
N ASP A 64 8.65 10.93 12.43
CA ASP A 64 9.56 11.55 11.45
C ASP A 64 8.81 12.67 10.71
N ALA A 65 9.40 13.85 10.60
CA ALA A 65 8.78 15.01 9.94
C ALA A 65 8.50 14.77 8.45
N HIS A 66 9.14 13.76 7.84
CA HIS A 66 8.93 13.33 6.48
C HIS A 66 8.12 12.03 6.39
N GLY A 67 7.55 11.51 7.48
CA GLY A 67 6.56 10.43 7.37
C GLY A 67 5.27 10.92 6.71
N PHE A 68 4.46 10.00 6.20
CA PHE A 68 3.13 10.30 5.68
C PHE A 68 2.23 9.06 5.60
N TRP A 69 0.93 9.27 5.49
CA TRP A 69 -0.04 8.27 5.05
C TRP A 69 -0.16 8.35 3.52
N ALA A 70 0.23 7.28 2.84
CA ALA A 70 0.00 7.10 1.42
C ALA A 70 -1.45 6.62 1.22
N ILE A 71 -2.31 7.47 0.68
CA ILE A 71 -3.75 7.24 0.56
C ILE A 71 -4.05 6.80 -0.86
N PHE A 72 -4.71 5.65 -0.98
CA PHE A 72 -5.07 5.04 -2.24
C PHE A 72 -6.57 4.94 -2.39
N VAL A 73 -7.03 4.84 -3.64
CA VAL A 73 -8.39 4.43 -4.00
C VAL A 73 -8.26 3.20 -4.87
N LEU A 74 -8.86 2.08 -4.46
CA LEU A 74 -9.09 0.94 -5.34
C LEU A 74 -10.30 1.28 -6.21
N CYS A 75 -10.05 1.51 -7.49
CA CYS A 75 -11.03 1.93 -8.49
C CYS A 75 -11.85 0.76 -9.02
N ASN A 76 -11.18 -0.32 -9.43
CA ASN A 76 -11.83 -1.45 -10.10
C ASN A 76 -11.22 -2.77 -9.62
N VAL A 77 -12.04 -3.82 -9.62
CA VAL A 77 -11.61 -5.20 -9.40
C VAL A 77 -12.12 -6.06 -10.54
N ASP A 78 -11.22 -6.77 -11.21
CA ASP A 78 -11.55 -7.79 -12.20
C ASP A 78 -11.12 -9.16 -11.66
N VAL A 79 -12.09 -10.01 -11.31
CA VAL A 79 -11.84 -11.35 -10.78
C VAL A 79 -11.98 -12.36 -11.90
N THR A 80 -10.90 -13.10 -12.13
CA THR A 80 -10.82 -14.10 -13.21
C THR A 80 -11.90 -15.19 -13.05
N GLU A 81 -12.41 -15.69 -14.17
CA GLU A 81 -13.48 -16.72 -14.19
C GLU A 81 -13.07 -18.03 -13.49
N HIS A 82 -11.77 -18.30 -13.36
CA HIS A 82 -11.26 -19.52 -12.73
C HIS A 82 -11.12 -19.40 -11.20
N ALA A 83 -11.39 -18.22 -10.61
CA ALA A 83 -11.36 -18.00 -9.17
C ALA A 83 -12.61 -18.57 -8.48
N ARG A 84 -12.71 -19.91 -8.38
CA ARG A 84 -13.90 -20.63 -7.87
C ARG A 84 -14.41 -20.20 -6.49
N ARG A 85 -13.58 -19.58 -5.65
CA ARG A 85 -13.94 -19.09 -4.30
C ARG A 85 -13.99 -17.56 -4.21
N GLY A 86 -13.93 -16.89 -5.36
CA GLY A 86 -13.76 -15.44 -5.45
C GLY A 86 -12.36 -14.97 -5.06
N PHE A 87 -12.19 -13.66 -5.13
CA PHE A 87 -11.04 -12.93 -4.63
C PHE A 87 -11.36 -12.31 -3.28
N HIS A 88 -10.54 -12.62 -2.28
CA HIS A 88 -10.62 -12.10 -0.93
C HIS A 88 -9.80 -10.82 -0.81
N TYR A 89 -10.49 -9.69 -0.92
CA TYR A 89 -9.94 -8.37 -0.65
C TYR A 89 -9.87 -8.15 0.86
N ASN A 90 -8.71 -7.72 1.36
CA ASN A 90 -8.52 -7.26 2.73
C ASN A 90 -7.50 -6.11 2.72
N VAL A 91 -7.88 -4.97 3.29
CA VAL A 91 -7.07 -3.75 3.30
C VAL A 91 -5.70 -3.96 3.96
N ASN A 92 -5.62 -4.82 4.98
CA ASN A 92 -4.39 -5.10 5.72
C ASN A 92 -3.38 -5.93 4.93
N ASN A 93 -3.73 -6.41 3.73
CA ASN A 93 -2.81 -7.11 2.84
C ASN A 93 -2.10 -6.19 1.84
N PHE A 94 -2.51 -4.93 1.71
CA PHE A 94 -1.81 -3.98 0.84
C PHE A 94 -0.50 -3.52 1.46
N ARG A 95 0.53 -3.44 0.63
CA ARG A 95 1.83 -2.87 0.98
C ARG A 95 2.23 -1.85 -0.07
N VAL A 96 2.97 -0.84 0.35
CA VAL A 96 3.71 0.02 -0.56
C VAL A 96 5.09 -0.59 -0.73
N SER A 97 5.50 -0.82 -1.97
CA SER A 97 6.87 -1.22 -2.32
C SER A 97 7.61 -0.05 -2.95
N TYR A 98 8.78 0.30 -2.39
CA TYR A 98 9.65 1.34 -2.92
C TYR A 98 11.12 1.00 -2.64
N GLU A 99 11.96 1.02 -3.67
CA GLU A 99 13.40 0.69 -3.59
C GLU A 99 13.71 -0.58 -2.76
N GLY A 100 12.88 -1.63 -2.90
CA GLY A 100 13.05 -2.91 -2.20
C GLY A 100 12.62 -2.91 -0.72
N ARG A 101 12.05 -1.81 -0.23
CA ARG A 101 11.37 -1.74 1.08
C ARG A 101 9.88 -1.89 0.91
N GLU A 102 9.25 -2.56 1.87
CA GLU A 102 7.80 -2.68 1.93
C GLU A 102 7.26 -2.03 3.20
N TYR A 103 6.22 -1.22 3.02
CA TYR A 103 5.49 -0.53 4.09
C TYR A 103 4.06 -1.05 4.15
N GLY A 104 3.45 -1.07 5.34
CA GLY A 104 2.13 -1.65 5.57
C GLY A 104 1.33 -0.89 6.62
N GLY A 105 0.49 -1.62 7.36
CA GLY A 105 -0.28 -1.06 8.46
C GLY A 105 0.57 -0.32 9.50
N LEU A 106 -0.10 0.45 10.36
CA LEU A 106 0.54 1.33 11.33
C LEU A 106 1.36 0.55 12.40
N PRO A 107 2.70 0.67 12.43
CA PRO A 107 3.52 0.05 13.49
C PRO A 107 3.39 0.82 14.80
N PRO A 108 3.53 0.19 15.98
CA PRO A 108 3.58 0.89 17.27
C PRO A 108 4.69 1.95 17.34
N TYR A 109 4.50 2.99 18.16
CA TYR A 109 5.45 4.08 18.44
C TYR A 109 5.90 4.89 17.20
N THR A 110 4.96 5.20 16.31
CA THR A 110 5.24 5.90 15.04
C THR A 110 4.49 7.22 14.88
N LEU A 111 3.64 7.58 15.85
CA LEU A 111 2.77 8.75 15.77
C LEU A 111 2.97 9.71 16.95
N ARG A 112 2.93 11.00 16.62
CA ARG A 112 2.89 12.16 17.52
C ARG A 112 1.50 12.78 17.54
N TYR A 113 1.22 13.53 18.59
CA TYR A 113 0.00 14.32 18.74
C TYR A 113 0.29 15.62 19.46
N GLN A 114 -0.21 16.75 18.95
CA GLN A 114 -0.03 18.07 19.56
C GLN A 114 1.43 18.34 19.96
N GLY A 115 2.38 17.85 19.15
CA GLY A 115 3.82 17.95 19.41
C GLY A 115 4.39 16.99 20.45
N GLN A 116 3.57 16.22 21.18
CA GLN A 116 4.01 15.19 22.13
C GLN A 116 4.40 13.89 21.40
N ALA A 117 5.38 13.16 21.97
CA ALA A 117 6.22 12.25 21.20
C ALA A 117 5.61 10.89 20.86
N GLU A 118 4.62 10.36 21.59
CA GLU A 118 4.21 8.96 21.38
C GLU A 118 2.78 8.70 21.86
N LEU A 119 1.94 8.17 20.96
CA LEU A 119 0.55 7.81 21.29
C LEU A 119 0.19 6.36 21.03
N ASN A 120 0.77 5.72 20.01
CA ASN A 120 0.34 4.40 19.59
C ASN A 120 1.05 3.31 20.39
N THR A 121 0.74 3.28 21.69
CA THR A 121 0.91 2.08 22.51
C THR A 121 0.06 0.95 21.93
N ARG A 122 0.39 -0.31 22.26
CA ARG A 122 -0.36 -1.47 21.75
C ARG A 122 -1.86 -1.41 22.08
N GLY A 123 -2.27 -0.74 23.16
CA GLY A 123 -3.67 -0.60 23.57
C GLY A 123 -4.47 0.43 22.77
N ASP A 124 -3.79 1.43 22.18
CA ASP A 124 -4.43 2.53 21.46
C ASP A 124 -4.43 2.35 19.94
N ALA A 125 -3.76 1.31 19.42
CA ALA A 125 -3.58 1.10 17.99
C ALA A 125 -4.90 0.92 17.23
N THR A 126 -5.85 0.14 17.76
CA THR A 126 -7.14 -0.10 17.09
C THR A 126 -8.01 1.16 17.03
N PRO A 127 -8.28 1.87 18.15
CA PRO A 127 -9.01 3.14 18.10
C PRO A 127 -8.39 4.17 17.15
N LEU A 128 -7.06 4.21 17.07
CA LEU A 128 -6.34 5.08 16.13
C LEU A 128 -6.59 4.70 14.67
N LEU A 129 -6.51 3.41 14.34
CA LEU A 129 -6.75 2.92 12.98
C LEU A 129 -8.20 3.18 12.55
N ASP A 130 -9.17 2.91 13.43
CA ASP A 130 -10.59 3.16 13.15
C ASP A 130 -10.87 4.64 12.90
N ALA A 131 -10.22 5.52 13.68
CA ALA A 131 -10.37 6.96 13.51
C ALA A 131 -9.72 7.47 12.23
N ILE A 132 -8.53 6.97 11.88
CA ILE A 132 -7.87 7.29 10.61
C ILE A 132 -8.76 6.84 9.44
N ALA A 133 -9.25 5.60 9.49
CA ALA A 133 -10.14 5.03 8.49
C ALA A 133 -11.39 5.91 8.29
N ALA A 134 -12.00 6.40 9.37
CA ALA A 134 -13.15 7.31 9.31
C ALA A 134 -12.81 8.64 8.60
N GLU A 135 -11.67 9.27 8.92
CA GLU A 135 -11.29 10.55 8.31
C GLU A 135 -10.95 10.44 6.82
N ILE A 136 -10.35 9.33 6.41
CA ILE A 136 -10.04 9.09 4.99
C ILE A 136 -11.22 8.50 4.21
N GLN A 137 -12.35 8.25 4.87
CA GLN A 137 -13.52 7.57 4.30
C GLN A 137 -13.15 6.20 3.72
N GLU A 138 -12.44 5.39 4.50
CA GLU A 138 -11.98 4.05 4.12
C GLU A 138 -13.16 3.20 3.60
N GLY A 139 -12.88 2.39 2.57
CA GLY A 139 -13.82 1.40 2.09
C GLY A 139 -14.06 0.27 3.11
N PRO A 140 -14.78 -0.79 2.72
CA PRO A 140 -14.89 -1.99 3.55
C PRO A 140 -13.49 -2.52 3.89
N PRO A 141 -13.19 -2.93 5.14
CA PRO A 141 -11.87 -3.46 5.49
C PRO A 141 -11.61 -4.83 4.83
N GLU A 142 -12.67 -5.55 4.49
CA GLU A 142 -12.65 -6.86 3.87
C GLU A 142 -13.88 -7.07 2.99
N GLN A 143 -13.71 -7.74 1.85
CA GLN A 143 -14.79 -8.12 0.96
C GLN A 143 -14.40 -9.33 0.12
N ILE A 144 -15.36 -10.19 -0.21
CA ILE A 144 -15.18 -11.26 -1.20
C ILE A 144 -15.83 -10.82 -2.50
N PHE A 145 -15.03 -10.67 -3.55
CA PHE A 145 -15.48 -10.44 -4.91
C PHE A 145 -15.64 -11.79 -5.61
N GLN A 146 -16.82 -12.09 -6.14
CA GLN A 146 -17.02 -13.27 -6.97
C GLN A 146 -16.39 -13.06 -8.35
N SER A 147 -16.36 -14.08 -9.21
CA SER A 147 -15.90 -13.89 -10.59
C SER A 147 -16.72 -12.81 -11.31
N GLY A 148 -16.02 -11.94 -12.04
CA GLY A 148 -16.64 -10.82 -12.75
C GLY A 148 -15.89 -9.51 -12.57
N PHE A 149 -16.42 -8.47 -13.22
CA PHE A 149 -15.87 -7.12 -13.22
C PHE A 149 -16.68 -6.19 -12.30
N TYR A 150 -15.98 -5.50 -11.40
CA TYR A 150 -16.53 -4.57 -10.42
C TYR A 150 -15.93 -3.17 -10.67
N PRO A 151 -16.61 -2.33 -11.48
CA PRO A 151 -16.19 -0.95 -11.70
C PRO A 151 -16.56 -0.03 -10.53
N ASP A 152 -15.97 1.17 -10.53
CA ASP A 152 -16.39 2.31 -9.70
C ASP A 152 -16.39 2.03 -8.18
N LEU A 153 -15.51 1.12 -7.76
CA LEU A 153 -15.17 0.94 -6.35
C LEU A 153 -14.47 2.23 -5.92
N ASN A 154 -15.01 2.92 -4.92
CA ASN A 154 -14.37 4.09 -4.32
C ASN A 154 -13.76 3.69 -2.98
N TYR A 155 -13.06 2.55 -2.96
CA TYR A 155 -12.57 1.96 -1.72
C TYR A 155 -11.24 2.63 -1.38
N ARG A 156 -11.32 3.63 -0.50
CA ARG A 156 -10.14 4.31 0.03
C ARG A 156 -9.46 3.44 1.06
N PHE A 157 -8.16 3.61 1.20
CA PHE A 157 -7.36 3.05 2.29
C PHE A 157 -6.03 3.78 2.38
N ALA A 158 -5.34 3.64 3.51
CA ALA A 158 -4.02 4.22 3.71
C ALA A 158 -2.96 3.17 4.04
N VAL A 159 -1.75 3.38 3.54
CA VAL A 159 -0.54 2.68 3.97
C VAL A 159 0.37 3.70 4.65
N PHE A 160 0.82 3.39 5.86
CA PHE A 160 1.68 4.30 6.62
C PHE A 160 3.14 4.17 6.18
N VAL A 161 3.72 5.28 5.71
CA VAL A 161 5.13 5.39 5.35
C VAL A 161 5.82 6.18 6.47
N PRO A 162 6.55 5.50 7.38
CA PRO A 162 7.08 6.11 8.60
C PRO A 162 8.12 7.20 8.34
N LYS A 163 8.74 7.18 7.16
CA LYS A 163 9.73 8.14 6.70
C LYS A 163 9.76 8.11 5.18
N THR A 164 9.80 9.28 4.54
CA THR A 164 10.00 9.40 3.09
C THR A 164 11.15 8.52 2.62
N PRO A 165 10.91 7.61 1.65
CA PRO A 165 11.96 6.83 1.03
C PRO A 165 13.04 7.74 0.41
N ALA A 166 14.29 7.26 0.35
CA ALA A 166 15.33 8.02 -0.33
C ALA A 166 14.92 8.24 -1.80
N ASN A 167 15.21 9.42 -2.34
CA ASN A 167 14.91 9.80 -3.74
C ASN A 167 13.42 9.86 -4.14
N TYR A 168 12.49 9.67 -3.21
CA TYR A 168 11.07 9.84 -3.50
C TYR A 168 10.76 11.32 -3.80
N ALA A 169 10.27 11.58 -5.01
CA ALA A 169 10.00 12.92 -5.54
C ALA A 169 8.49 13.21 -5.63
N GLY A 170 7.66 12.41 -4.95
CA GLY A 170 6.20 12.55 -4.98
C GLY A 170 5.54 11.85 -6.16
N GLU A 171 6.20 10.88 -6.78
CA GLU A 171 5.62 10.01 -7.80
C GLU A 171 4.59 9.02 -7.23
N GLN A 172 3.92 8.27 -8.10
CA GLN A 172 3.02 7.20 -7.65
C GLN A 172 3.81 6.10 -6.92
N LEU A 173 3.43 5.81 -5.68
CA LEU A 173 3.94 4.65 -4.96
C LEU A 173 3.31 3.36 -5.51
N THR A 174 4.13 2.32 -5.63
CA THR A 174 3.67 1.02 -6.17
C THR A 174 3.05 0.20 -5.05
N LEU A 175 1.81 -0.25 -5.25
CA LEU A 175 1.16 -1.20 -4.36
C LEU A 175 1.55 -2.65 -4.68
N THR A 176 1.72 -3.45 -3.63
CA THR A 176 1.74 -4.92 -3.68
C THR A 176 0.65 -5.47 -2.75
N TYR A 177 0.29 -6.74 -2.95
CA TYR A 177 -0.75 -7.41 -2.16
C TYR A 177 -0.23 -8.74 -1.63
N LYS A 178 -0.30 -8.94 -0.31
CA LYS A 178 0.24 -10.12 0.40
C LYS A 178 -0.78 -11.25 0.60
N GLY A 179 -2.03 -11.03 0.19
CA GLY A 179 -3.10 -12.04 0.29
C GLY A 179 -3.08 -13.01 -0.90
N GLN A 180 -4.26 -13.26 -1.44
CA GLN A 180 -4.39 -14.04 -2.68
C GLN A 180 -3.64 -13.40 -3.86
N PRO A 181 -3.09 -14.20 -4.79
CA PRO A 181 -2.36 -13.67 -5.95
C PRO A 181 -3.21 -12.66 -6.74
N ALA A 182 -2.69 -11.45 -6.93
CA ALA A 182 -3.36 -10.40 -7.69
C ALA A 182 -2.33 -9.56 -8.46
N ILE A 183 -2.76 -9.01 -9.60
CA ILE A 183 -2.03 -7.97 -10.31
C ILE A 183 -2.56 -6.63 -9.82
N LEU A 184 -1.68 -5.70 -9.47
CA LEU A 184 -2.05 -4.34 -9.08
C LEU A 184 -1.61 -3.38 -10.17
N VAL A 185 -2.55 -2.58 -10.68
CA VAL A 185 -2.33 -1.65 -11.79
C VAL A 185 -2.64 -0.24 -11.29
N GLY A 186 -1.61 0.57 -11.12
CA GLY A 186 -1.78 2.00 -10.82
C GLY A 186 -2.02 2.80 -12.09
N ASN A 187 -2.66 3.95 -11.98
CA ASN A 187 -2.92 4.84 -13.13
C ASN A 187 -1.74 5.75 -13.51
N GLY A 188 -0.62 5.66 -12.79
CA GLY A 188 0.63 6.40 -13.03
C GLY A 188 0.60 7.87 -12.61
N LYS A 189 -0.51 8.37 -12.06
CA LYS A 189 -0.63 9.78 -11.66
C LYS A 189 0.07 10.02 -10.33
N ALA A 190 0.76 11.15 -10.24
CA ALA A 190 1.34 11.60 -8.98
C ALA A 190 0.22 11.91 -7.96
N PRO A 191 0.37 11.48 -6.70
CA PRO A 191 -0.52 11.88 -5.61
C PRO A 191 -0.44 13.38 -5.34
N SER A 192 -1.48 13.92 -4.70
CA SER A 192 -1.39 15.24 -4.07
C SER A 192 -0.53 15.16 -2.82
N ASP A 193 0.27 16.19 -2.55
CA ASP A 193 1.03 16.27 -1.30
C ASP A 193 0.29 17.20 -0.32
N LEU A 194 -0.24 16.63 0.76
CA LEU A 194 -1.18 17.31 1.64
C LEU A 194 -0.57 17.49 3.03
N PRO A 195 -0.48 18.73 3.55
CA PRO A 195 -0.01 18.96 4.91
C PRO A 195 -0.92 18.32 5.95
N ALA A 196 -2.24 18.27 5.68
CA ALA A 196 -3.22 17.63 6.55
C ALA A 196 -4.45 17.13 5.77
N VAL A 197 -5.10 16.09 6.29
CA VAL A 197 -6.41 15.58 5.86
C VAL A 197 -7.37 15.56 7.06
N GLY A 198 -8.64 15.95 6.88
CA GLY A 198 -9.67 15.82 7.92
C GLY A 198 -11.01 16.47 7.55
N GLY A 199 -12.11 16.05 8.16
CA GLY A 199 -13.43 16.71 8.13
C GLY A 199 -14.22 16.64 6.82
N THR A 200 -13.54 16.62 5.67
CA THR A 200 -14.18 16.68 4.34
C THR A 200 -13.46 15.84 3.29
N ALA A 201 -12.37 15.15 3.64
CA ALA A 201 -11.48 14.49 2.69
C ALA A 201 -11.02 15.40 1.52
N ALA A 202 -11.09 16.73 1.70
CA ALA A 202 -10.78 17.70 0.66
C ALA A 202 -9.33 17.56 0.19
N GLY A 203 -9.11 17.67 -1.12
CA GLY A 203 -7.79 17.48 -1.74
C GLY A 203 -7.45 16.04 -2.11
N MET A 204 -8.25 15.04 -1.73
CA MET A 204 -8.05 13.63 -2.12
C MET A 204 -8.96 13.22 -3.28
N ALA A 205 -8.98 14.02 -4.35
CA ALA A 205 -9.82 13.74 -5.52
C ALA A 205 -9.31 12.49 -6.26
N ALA A 206 -10.21 11.54 -6.49
CA ALA A 206 -9.94 10.38 -7.31
C ALA A 206 -10.19 10.72 -8.78
N ALA A 207 -9.31 10.26 -9.65
CA ALA A 207 -9.42 10.26 -11.09
C ALA A 207 -9.26 8.82 -11.57
N CYS A 208 -10.15 7.94 -11.08
CA CYS A 208 -10.27 6.57 -11.55
C CYS A 208 -10.51 6.61 -13.06
N VAL A 209 -9.56 6.05 -13.81
CA VAL A 209 -9.66 5.94 -15.26
C VAL A 209 -10.37 4.63 -15.56
N PRO A 210 -11.30 4.59 -16.53
CA PRO A 210 -11.88 3.33 -16.97
C PRO A 210 -10.77 2.34 -17.39
N PRO A 211 -10.98 1.03 -17.25
CA PRO A 211 -10.07 0.03 -17.81
C PRO A 211 -9.85 0.32 -19.30
N GLN A 212 -8.60 0.39 -19.74
CA GLN A 212 -8.34 0.41 -21.18
C GLN A 212 -8.65 -0.97 -21.77
N PRO A 213 -9.35 -1.03 -22.92
CA PRO A 213 -9.72 -2.28 -23.59
C PRO A 213 -8.50 -3.03 -24.14
#